data_AF-X1RZF5-F1
#
_entry.id   AF-X1RZF5-F1
#
_cell.length_a   1.000
_cell.length_b   1.000
_cell.length_c   1.000
_cell.angle_alpha   90.00
_cell.angle_beta   90.00
_cell.angle_gamma   90.00
#
_symmetry.space_group_name_H-M   'P 1'
#
loop_
_entity.id
_entity.type
_entity.pdbx_description
1 polymer ?
#
loop_
_entity_poly.entity_id
_entity_poly.type
_entity_poly.pdbx_seq_one_letter_code
_entity_poly.pdbx_strand_id
1 'polypeptide(L)'
;MGLGSAMAIVGGAMGVSMMMPPFARNITYKMNEGNPNVIPDIALLIEARYRGEITPELFTTYLNQSGIGYGNVERLWNISENLLGIMELISLNRRGVIEMPLLLGEAEKLRWSADRVGKLLKITEAIPSTTDIIAFAVREVYSPEIAEAFGQYEGAEDVYDKAEADLKAVGMIKDTFTKYWAAHWMLPSVGQGFEMLHRGVIGMTATPDEPLSLERLMTALDIMPALNSS
;
A
#
# COMPACT_ATOMS: atom_id res chain seq x y z
N MET A 1 9.65 -59.26 60.09
CA MET A 1 10.46 -58.12 59.60
C MET A 1 10.97 -58.50 58.21
N GLY A 2 10.71 -57.71 57.14
CA GLY A 2 11.37 -58.04 55.85
C GLY A 2 10.79 -57.53 54.53
N LEU A 3 9.69 -56.77 54.48
CA LEU A 3 9.14 -56.29 53.20
C LEU A 3 8.90 -54.77 53.12
N GLY A 4 8.80 -54.06 54.26
CA GLY A 4 8.60 -52.60 54.28
C GLY A 4 9.86 -51.78 53.99
N SER A 5 11.06 -52.35 54.18
CA SER A 5 12.33 -51.63 54.06
C SER A 5 12.86 -51.53 52.63
N ALA A 6 12.50 -52.45 51.72
CA ALA A 6 12.97 -52.43 50.34
C ALA A 6 12.27 -51.35 49.47
N MET A 7 10.97 -51.12 49.70
CA MET A 7 10.20 -50.06 49.01
C MET A 7 10.64 -48.64 49.42
N ALA A 8 11.01 -48.45 50.69
CA ALA A 8 11.49 -47.16 51.19
C ALA A 8 12.89 -46.80 50.63
N ILE A 9 13.77 -47.78 50.41
CA ILE A 9 15.12 -47.56 49.86
C ILE A 9 15.05 -47.23 48.37
N VAL A 10 14.15 -47.86 47.61
CA VAL A 10 13.93 -47.55 46.18
C VAL A 10 13.29 -46.17 46.00
N GLY A 11 12.31 -45.80 46.84
CA GLY A 11 11.73 -44.45 46.84
C GLY A 11 12.71 -43.36 47.27
N GLY A 12 13.55 -43.64 48.27
CA GLY A 12 14.57 -42.70 48.77
C GLY A 12 15.74 -42.48 47.79
N ALA A 13 16.19 -43.53 47.11
CA ALA A 13 17.26 -43.43 46.11
C ALA A 13 16.79 -42.69 44.84
N MET A 14 15.55 -42.92 44.39
CA MET A 14 14.96 -42.15 43.29
C MET A 14 14.82 -40.67 43.67
N GLY A 15 14.37 -40.38 44.91
CA GLY A 15 14.25 -39.02 45.42
C GLY A 15 15.56 -38.23 45.42
N VAL A 16 16.67 -38.83 45.84
CA VAL A 16 18.00 -38.19 45.83
C VAL A 16 18.58 -38.06 44.42
N SER A 17 18.34 -39.04 43.53
CA SER A 17 18.82 -38.99 42.15
C SER A 17 18.14 -37.90 41.29
N MET A 18 16.88 -37.56 41.61
CA MET A 18 16.16 -36.45 40.98
C MET A 18 16.65 -35.06 41.42
N MET A 19 17.43 -34.97 42.51
CA MET A 19 18.03 -33.70 42.99
C MET A 19 19.33 -33.35 42.25
N MET A 20 19.85 -34.23 41.40
CA MET A 20 21.04 -34.00 40.58
C MET A 20 20.62 -33.62 39.14
N PRO A 21 20.77 -32.35 38.72
CA PRO A 21 20.17 -31.85 37.47
C PRO A 21 20.52 -32.63 36.18
N PRO A 22 21.71 -33.21 36.00
CA PRO A 22 22.04 -34.02 34.81
C PRO A 22 21.37 -35.41 34.81
N PHE A 23 21.29 -36.08 35.96
CA PHE A 23 20.67 -37.42 36.08
C PHE A 23 19.15 -37.34 35.96
N ALA A 24 18.54 -36.35 36.62
CA ALA A 24 17.13 -36.05 36.46
C ALA A 24 16.77 -35.82 34.98
N ARG A 25 17.57 -35.02 34.26
CA ARG A 25 17.38 -34.80 32.81
C ARG A 25 17.46 -36.08 31.98
N ASN A 26 18.42 -36.97 32.25
CA ASN A 26 18.53 -38.25 31.53
C ASN A 26 17.32 -39.17 31.77
N ILE A 27 16.78 -39.19 32.98
CA ILE A 27 15.56 -39.95 33.29
C ILE A 27 14.37 -39.32 32.55
N THR A 28 14.22 -38.00 32.60
CA THR A 28 13.17 -37.28 31.85
C THR A 28 13.27 -37.54 30.35
N TYR A 29 14.45 -37.51 29.75
CA TYR A 29 14.63 -37.77 28.31
C TYR A 29 14.23 -39.20 27.93
N LYS A 30 14.64 -40.21 28.71
CA LYS A 30 14.21 -41.60 28.46
C LYS A 30 12.70 -41.80 28.62
N MET A 31 12.09 -41.09 29.57
CA MET A 31 10.64 -41.11 29.74
C MET A 31 9.94 -40.44 28.53
N ASN A 32 10.46 -39.31 28.06
CA ASN A 32 9.92 -38.59 26.89
C ASN A 32 10.13 -39.36 25.58
N GLU A 33 11.19 -40.16 25.46
CA GLU A 33 11.43 -41.03 24.29
C GLU A 33 10.38 -42.13 24.18
N GLY A 34 9.97 -42.72 25.31
CA GLY A 34 8.94 -43.76 25.33
C GLY A 34 7.50 -43.24 25.31
N ASN A 35 7.26 -42.03 25.84
CA ASN A 35 5.96 -41.38 25.82
C ASN A 35 6.12 -39.86 25.72
N PRO A 36 6.27 -39.31 24.50
CA PRO A 36 6.37 -37.87 24.31
C PRO A 36 5.04 -37.21 24.72
N ASN A 37 5.05 -36.48 25.83
CA ASN A 37 3.87 -35.80 26.38
C ASN A 37 3.92 -34.28 26.16
N VAL A 38 4.91 -33.78 25.44
CA VAL A 38 5.05 -32.37 25.10
C VAL A 38 4.04 -32.04 24.01
N ILE A 39 3.09 -31.18 24.33
CA ILE A 39 2.20 -30.60 23.33
C ILE A 39 2.97 -29.51 22.60
N PRO A 40 2.98 -29.51 21.25
CA PRO A 40 3.58 -28.41 20.48
C PRO A 40 3.04 -27.05 20.92
N ASP A 41 3.86 -26.01 20.81
CA ASP A 41 3.41 -24.66 21.16
C ASP A 41 2.31 -24.18 20.19
N ILE A 42 1.53 -23.19 20.63
CA ILE A 42 0.36 -22.70 19.90
C ILE A 42 0.75 -22.16 18.50
N ALA A 43 1.90 -21.50 18.37
CA ALA A 43 2.32 -20.95 17.08
C ALA A 43 2.69 -22.07 16.09
N LEU A 44 3.39 -23.11 16.56
CA LEU A 44 3.67 -24.30 15.75
C LEU A 44 2.39 -25.05 15.36
N LEU A 45 1.40 -25.15 16.25
CA LEU A 45 0.09 -25.75 15.94
C LEU A 45 -0.66 -24.94 14.87
N ILE A 46 -0.63 -23.61 14.96
CA ILE A 46 -1.23 -22.71 13.96
C ILE A 46 -0.56 -22.94 12.59
N GLU A 47 0.77 -22.95 12.56
CA GLU A 47 1.54 -23.17 11.32
C GLU A 47 1.28 -24.56 10.71
N ALA A 48 1.28 -25.60 11.55
CA ALA A 48 0.98 -26.96 11.11
C ALA A 48 -0.42 -27.07 10.49
N ARG A 49 -1.40 -26.37 11.06
CA ARG A 49 -2.75 -26.29 10.49
C ARG A 49 -2.78 -25.52 9.18
N TYR A 50 -2.10 -24.38 9.07
CA TYR A 50 -2.01 -23.63 7.79
C TYR A 50 -1.37 -24.46 6.66
N ARG A 51 -0.38 -25.29 6.99
CA ARG A 51 0.28 -26.20 6.04
C ARG A 51 -0.50 -27.47 5.73
N GLY A 52 -1.61 -27.72 6.44
CA GLY A 52 -2.41 -28.93 6.27
C GLY A 52 -1.76 -30.19 6.87
N GLU A 53 -0.75 -30.05 7.72
CA GLU A 53 -0.06 -31.17 8.39
C GLU A 53 -0.92 -31.80 9.50
N ILE A 54 -1.89 -31.04 10.02
CA ILE A 54 -2.85 -31.51 11.03
C ILE A 54 -4.28 -31.10 10.65
N THR A 55 -5.26 -31.94 10.99
CA THR A 55 -6.68 -31.64 10.75
C THR A 55 -7.23 -30.60 11.73
N PRO A 56 -8.33 -29.90 11.42
CA PRO A 56 -8.98 -28.96 12.35
C PRO A 56 -9.37 -29.58 13.70
N GLU A 57 -9.76 -30.86 13.71
CA GLU A 57 -10.12 -31.61 14.90
C GLU A 57 -8.90 -31.88 15.78
N LEU A 58 -7.78 -32.26 15.14
CA LEU A 58 -6.51 -32.51 15.82
C LEU A 58 -5.92 -31.21 16.40
N PHE A 59 -5.98 -30.10 15.63
CA PHE A 59 -5.61 -28.77 16.10
C PHE A 59 -6.42 -28.36 17.33
N THR A 60 -7.76 -28.51 17.28
CA THR A 60 -8.66 -28.21 18.40
C THR A 60 -8.32 -29.06 19.63
N THR A 61 -8.02 -30.34 19.41
CA THR A 61 -7.59 -31.26 20.48
C THR A 61 -6.31 -30.79 21.17
N TYR A 62 -5.27 -30.45 20.41
CA TYR A 62 -4.02 -29.98 20.98
C TYR A 62 -4.17 -28.64 21.72
N LEU A 63 -4.96 -27.70 21.19
CA LEU A 63 -5.22 -26.44 21.90
C LEU A 63 -6.01 -26.64 23.20
N ASN A 64 -7.01 -27.53 23.20
CA ASN A 64 -7.73 -27.89 24.42
C ASN A 64 -6.81 -28.55 25.46
N GLN A 65 -5.90 -29.44 25.04
CA GLN A 65 -4.91 -30.06 25.92
C GLN A 65 -3.91 -29.03 26.48
N SER A 66 -3.60 -27.98 25.71
CA SER A 66 -2.82 -26.82 26.15
C SER A 66 -3.60 -25.84 27.05
N GLY A 67 -4.85 -26.17 27.42
CA GLY A 67 -5.67 -25.39 28.35
C GLY A 67 -6.54 -24.31 27.70
N ILE A 68 -6.63 -24.27 26.37
CA ILE A 68 -7.43 -23.29 25.64
C ILE A 68 -8.81 -23.85 25.36
N GLY A 69 -9.85 -23.28 25.99
CA GLY A 69 -11.23 -23.74 25.77
C GLY A 69 -11.74 -23.54 24.33
N TYR A 70 -12.74 -24.34 23.94
CA TYR A 70 -13.31 -24.38 22.57
C TYR A 70 -13.62 -23.01 21.95
N GLY A 71 -14.24 -22.09 22.69
CA GLY A 71 -14.56 -20.75 22.17
C GLY A 71 -13.35 -19.86 21.87
N ASN A 72 -12.17 -20.21 22.39
CA ASN A 72 -10.92 -19.50 22.14
C ASN A 72 -10.15 -20.08 20.95
N VAL A 73 -10.42 -21.33 20.52
CA VAL A 73 -9.75 -21.97 19.37
C VAL A 73 -10.02 -21.21 18.08
N GLU A 74 -11.29 -20.90 17.81
CA GLU A 74 -11.68 -20.13 16.62
C GLU A 74 -11.12 -18.71 16.67
N ARG A 75 -11.12 -18.07 17.84
CA ARG A 75 -10.54 -16.73 18.02
C ARG A 75 -9.05 -16.72 17.72
N LEU A 76 -8.31 -17.70 18.23
CA LEU A 76 -6.87 -17.85 17.96
C LEU A 76 -6.58 -18.11 16.49
N TRP A 77 -7.43 -18.90 15.84
CA TRP A 77 -7.35 -19.11 14.41
C TRP A 77 -7.57 -17.80 13.64
N ASN A 78 -8.64 -17.06 13.93
CA ASN A 78 -8.96 -15.82 13.23
C ASN A 78 -7.91 -14.72 13.42
N ILE A 79 -7.29 -14.61 14.60
CA ILE A 79 -6.19 -13.63 14.80
C ILE A 79 -4.88 -14.03 14.14
N SER A 80 -4.75 -15.31 13.75
CA SER A 80 -3.55 -15.80 13.06
C SER A 80 -3.54 -15.48 11.58
N GLU A 81 -4.69 -15.07 11.03
CA GLU A 81 -4.78 -14.63 9.65
C GLU A 81 -4.05 -13.30 9.48
N ASN A 82 -3.28 -13.19 8.39
CA ASN A 82 -2.62 -11.94 8.07
C ASN A 82 -3.65 -10.92 7.59
N LEU A 83 -3.70 -9.77 8.26
CA LEU A 83 -4.45 -8.63 7.76
C LEU A 83 -3.71 -7.98 6.58
N LEU A 84 -4.47 -7.51 5.59
CA LEU A 84 -3.92 -6.63 4.56
C LEU A 84 -3.34 -5.37 5.22
N GLY A 85 -2.23 -4.87 4.69
CA GLY A 85 -1.66 -3.61 5.15
C GLY A 85 -2.51 -2.41 4.71
N ILE A 86 -2.24 -1.26 5.34
CA ILE A 86 -3.03 -0.05 5.09
C ILE A 86 -2.92 0.45 3.65
N MET A 87 -1.77 0.23 2.99
CA MET A 87 -1.53 0.66 1.61
C MET A 87 -2.27 -0.23 0.61
N GLU A 88 -2.35 -1.54 0.88
CA GLU A 88 -3.15 -2.49 0.11
C GLU A 88 -4.63 -2.15 0.22
N LEU A 89 -5.12 -1.87 1.44
CA LEU A 89 -6.50 -1.47 1.68
C LEU A 89 -6.86 -0.16 0.95
N ILE A 90 -5.99 0.86 1.00
CA ILE A 90 -6.18 2.12 0.25
C ILE A 90 -6.22 1.85 -1.26
N SER A 91 -5.33 0.98 -1.76
CA SER A 91 -5.29 0.62 -3.18
C SER A 91 -6.57 -0.10 -3.63
N LEU A 92 -7.08 -1.03 -2.81
CA LEU A 92 -8.36 -1.71 -3.06
C LEU A 92 -9.53 -0.72 -3.07
N ASN A 93 -9.52 0.26 -2.16
CA ASN A 93 -10.57 1.29 -2.13
C ASN A 93 -10.53 2.19 -3.37
N ARG A 94 -9.34 2.64 -3.76
CA ARG A 94 -9.14 3.46 -4.98
C ARG A 94 -9.55 2.73 -6.25
N ARG A 95 -9.34 1.42 -6.31
CA ARG A 95 -9.76 0.54 -7.42
C ARG A 95 -11.24 0.15 -7.37
N GLY A 96 -12.00 0.62 -6.38
CA GLY A 96 -13.42 0.29 -6.24
C GLY A 96 -13.70 -1.16 -5.81
N VAL A 97 -12.71 -1.88 -5.28
CA VAL A 97 -12.89 -3.26 -4.78
C VAL A 97 -13.53 -3.26 -3.40
N ILE A 98 -13.20 -2.26 -2.57
CA ILE A 98 -13.82 -2.08 -1.25
C ILE A 98 -14.32 -0.65 -1.08
N GLU A 99 -15.44 -0.50 -0.37
CA GLU A 99 -16.01 0.81 -0.05
C GLU A 99 -15.34 1.45 1.17
N MET A 100 -15.48 2.77 1.31
CA MET A 100 -14.87 3.54 2.41
C MET A 100 -15.21 2.98 3.81
N PRO A 101 -16.46 2.57 4.13
CA PRO A 101 -16.76 2.00 5.43
C PRO A 101 -15.99 0.70 5.71
N LEU A 102 -15.78 -0.15 4.70
CA LEU A 102 -15.01 -1.38 4.84
C LEU A 102 -13.52 -1.07 5.02
N LEU A 103 -12.97 -0.13 4.24
CA LEU A 103 -11.60 0.37 4.43
C LEU A 103 -11.39 0.84 5.88
N LEU A 104 -12.30 1.65 6.42
CA LEU A 104 -12.19 2.16 7.79
C LEU A 104 -12.27 1.04 8.83
N GLY A 105 -13.16 0.06 8.65
CA GLY A 105 -13.29 -1.09 9.54
C GLY A 105 -12.05 -1.99 9.54
N GLU A 106 -11.46 -2.26 8.38
CA GLU A 106 -10.20 -3.03 8.29
C GLU A 106 -9.00 -2.24 8.84
N ALA A 107 -8.95 -0.93 8.57
CA ALA A 107 -7.91 -0.05 9.10
C ALA A 107 -7.95 0.07 10.63
N GLU A 108 -9.13 -0.01 11.24
CA GLU A 108 -9.29 -0.03 12.71
C GLU A 108 -8.66 -1.29 13.33
N LYS A 109 -8.76 -2.46 12.68
CA LYS A 109 -8.08 -3.69 13.11
C LYS A 109 -6.56 -3.52 13.12
N LEU A 110 -6.04 -2.70 12.21
CA LEU A 110 -4.63 -2.27 12.14
C LEU A 110 -4.28 -1.10 13.08
N ARG A 111 -5.25 -0.61 13.88
CA ARG A 111 -5.12 0.51 14.83
C ARG A 111 -4.95 1.88 14.18
N TRP A 112 -5.42 2.05 12.95
CA TRP A 112 -5.52 3.37 12.30
C TRP A 112 -6.86 4.03 12.64
N SER A 113 -6.82 5.31 13.02
CA SER A 113 -8.04 6.11 13.18
C SER A 113 -8.53 6.61 11.81
N ALA A 114 -9.83 6.88 11.69
CA ALA A 114 -10.42 7.40 10.45
C ALA A 114 -9.73 8.70 9.96
N ASP A 115 -9.36 9.60 10.87
CA ASP A 115 -8.57 10.80 10.55
C ASP A 115 -7.21 10.46 9.91
N ARG A 116 -6.49 9.47 10.45
CA ARG A 116 -5.21 9.04 9.88
C ARG A 116 -5.38 8.36 8.53
N VAL A 117 -6.45 7.57 8.34
CA VAL A 117 -6.79 6.98 7.03
C VAL A 117 -7.04 8.09 6.01
N GLY A 118 -7.79 9.14 6.36
CA GLY A 118 -8.00 10.31 5.52
C GLY A 118 -6.68 10.99 5.10
N LYS A 119 -5.74 11.13 6.04
CA LYS A 119 -4.40 11.67 5.74
C LYS A 119 -3.59 10.75 4.83
N LEU A 120 -3.65 9.43 5.02
CA LEU A 120 -2.98 8.46 4.16
C LEU A 120 -3.57 8.45 2.74
N LEU A 121 -4.89 8.58 2.60
CA LEU A 121 -5.55 8.76 1.31
C LEU A 121 -5.03 10.01 0.59
N LYS A 122 -4.78 11.11 1.31
CA LYS A 122 -4.18 12.32 0.75
C LYS A 122 -2.72 12.14 0.37
N ILE A 123 -1.92 11.49 1.22
CA ILE A 123 -0.49 11.21 0.97
C ILE A 123 -0.30 10.37 -0.30
N THR A 124 -1.25 9.48 -0.58
CA THR A 124 -1.16 8.58 -1.72
C THR A 124 -1.64 9.22 -3.02
N GLU A 125 -2.22 10.43 -3.01
CA GLU A 125 -2.63 11.11 -4.25
C GLU A 125 -1.44 11.32 -5.18
N ALA A 126 -1.67 11.12 -6.48
CA ALA A 126 -0.68 11.40 -7.49
C ALA A 126 -0.45 12.91 -7.56
N ILE A 127 0.79 13.31 -7.30
CA ILE A 127 1.24 14.69 -7.43
C ILE A 127 2.21 14.80 -8.63
N PRO A 128 2.18 15.92 -9.37
CA PRO A 128 3.13 16.14 -10.45
C PRO A 128 4.59 16.11 -9.97
N SER A 129 5.48 15.57 -10.80
CA SER A 129 6.92 15.63 -10.54
C SER A 129 7.45 17.06 -10.74
N THR A 130 8.67 17.34 -10.28
CA THR A 130 9.33 18.64 -10.54
C THR A 130 9.41 18.95 -12.04
N THR A 131 9.68 17.94 -12.87
CA THR A 131 9.74 18.11 -14.34
C THR A 131 8.37 18.45 -14.90
N ASP A 132 7.30 17.80 -14.42
CA ASP A 132 5.94 18.10 -14.85
C ASP A 132 5.54 19.53 -14.46
N ILE A 133 5.89 19.98 -13.25
CA ILE A 133 5.62 21.34 -12.78
C ILE A 133 6.29 22.38 -13.69
N ILE A 134 7.54 22.15 -14.10
CA ILE A 134 8.24 23.04 -15.03
C ILE A 134 7.55 23.02 -16.40
N ALA A 135 7.20 21.83 -16.91
CA ALA A 135 6.48 21.68 -18.17
C ALA A 135 5.12 22.38 -18.15
N PHE A 136 4.40 22.33 -17.03
CA PHE A 136 3.13 23.04 -16.82
C PHE A 136 3.32 24.55 -16.83
N ALA A 137 4.38 25.05 -16.18
CA ALA A 137 4.69 26.48 -16.17
C ALA A 137 5.00 26.99 -17.59
N VAL A 138 5.86 26.27 -18.33
CA VAL A 138 6.27 26.68 -19.67
C VAL A 138 5.13 26.58 -20.68
N ARG A 139 4.21 25.62 -20.51
CA ARG A 139 3.00 25.49 -21.34
C ARG A 139 1.83 26.37 -20.90
N GLU A 140 2.05 27.33 -19.99
CA GLU A 140 1.03 28.27 -19.53
C GLU A 140 -0.17 27.63 -18.80
N VAL A 141 -0.01 26.40 -18.29
CA VAL A 141 -1.06 25.68 -17.52
C VAL A 141 -1.43 26.44 -16.24
N TYR A 142 -0.48 27.17 -15.65
CA TYR A 142 -0.71 28.03 -14.49
C TYR A 142 -1.23 29.43 -14.83
N SER A 143 -1.47 29.71 -16.12
CA SER A 143 -2.00 30.97 -16.64
C SER A 143 -3.34 30.70 -17.35
N PRO A 144 -4.47 30.56 -16.60
CA PRO A 144 -5.74 30.08 -17.17
C PRO A 144 -6.23 30.86 -18.38
N GLU A 145 -6.12 32.19 -18.36
CA GLU A 145 -6.49 33.07 -19.48
C GLU A 145 -5.74 32.72 -20.77
N ILE A 146 -4.46 32.34 -20.64
CA ILE A 146 -3.63 31.95 -21.78
C ILE A 146 -3.98 30.52 -22.19
N ALA A 147 -3.99 29.57 -21.26
CA ALA A 147 -4.32 28.16 -21.55
C ALA A 147 -5.70 28.01 -22.23
N GLU A 148 -6.70 28.79 -21.80
CA GLU A 148 -8.02 28.85 -22.43
C GLU A 148 -7.96 29.44 -23.84
N ALA A 149 -7.22 30.52 -24.07
CA ALA A 149 -7.04 31.10 -25.41
C ALA A 149 -6.38 30.11 -26.41
N PHE A 150 -5.55 29.20 -25.91
CA PHE A 150 -4.96 28.11 -26.68
C PHE A 150 -5.84 26.85 -26.77
N GLY A 151 -7.03 26.84 -26.17
CA GLY A 151 -7.94 25.69 -26.15
C GLY A 151 -7.37 24.49 -25.38
N GLN A 152 -6.41 24.69 -24.47
CA GLN A 152 -5.69 23.58 -23.83
C GLN A 152 -6.58 22.67 -22.97
N TYR A 153 -7.73 23.17 -22.51
CA TYR A 153 -8.69 22.42 -21.71
C TYR A 153 -9.76 21.71 -22.54
N GLU A 154 -9.79 21.89 -23.87
CA GLU A 154 -10.79 21.27 -24.74
C GLU A 154 -10.77 19.74 -24.59
N GLY A 155 -11.96 19.16 -24.38
CA GLY A 155 -12.14 17.71 -24.21
C GLY A 155 -11.67 17.12 -22.88
N ALA A 156 -11.11 17.93 -21.95
CA ALA A 156 -10.61 17.42 -20.67
C ALA A 156 -11.69 16.72 -19.85
N GLU A 157 -12.88 17.31 -19.77
CA GLU A 157 -13.99 16.75 -18.98
C GLU A 157 -14.50 15.43 -19.55
N ASP A 158 -14.73 15.37 -20.87
CA ASP A 158 -15.18 14.14 -21.55
C ASP A 158 -14.20 12.97 -21.38
N VAL A 159 -12.90 13.27 -21.36
CA VAL A 159 -11.86 12.23 -21.15
C VAL A 159 -11.75 11.86 -19.68
N TYR A 160 -11.84 12.83 -18.77
CA TYR A 160 -11.87 12.57 -17.33
C TYR A 160 -12.98 11.59 -16.99
N ASP A 161 -14.21 11.82 -17.47
CA ASP A 161 -15.35 10.97 -17.18
C ASP A 161 -15.17 9.53 -17.71
N LYS A 162 -14.54 9.38 -18.89
CA LYS A 162 -14.22 8.06 -19.46
C LYS A 162 -13.10 7.34 -18.72
N ALA A 163 -12.15 8.08 -18.15
CA ALA A 163 -10.96 7.56 -17.48
C ALA A 163 -11.07 7.58 -15.95
N GLU A 164 -12.20 7.99 -15.38
CA GLU A 164 -12.35 8.28 -13.94
C GLU A 164 -11.93 7.09 -13.07
N ALA A 165 -12.31 5.88 -13.45
CA ALA A 165 -11.96 4.67 -12.71
C ALA A 165 -10.44 4.45 -12.65
N ASP A 166 -9.74 4.64 -13.77
CA ASP A 166 -8.29 4.48 -13.85
C ASP A 166 -7.57 5.60 -13.10
N LEU A 167 -8.04 6.85 -13.24
CA LEU A 167 -7.50 8.01 -12.54
C LEU A 167 -7.65 7.86 -11.02
N LYS A 168 -8.83 7.45 -10.55
CA LYS A 168 -9.09 7.16 -9.13
C LYS A 168 -8.19 6.03 -8.63
N ALA A 169 -8.03 4.96 -9.42
CA ALA A 169 -7.19 3.82 -9.05
C ALA A 169 -5.72 4.20 -8.81
N VAL A 170 -5.18 5.13 -9.59
CA VAL A 170 -3.81 5.66 -9.40
C VAL A 170 -3.73 6.83 -8.42
N GLY A 171 -4.88 7.33 -7.94
CA GLY A 171 -4.94 8.47 -7.02
C GLY A 171 -4.81 9.84 -7.68
N MET A 172 -5.04 9.94 -8.99
CA MET A 172 -5.01 11.20 -9.70
C MET A 172 -6.35 11.91 -9.56
N ILE A 173 -6.35 13.07 -8.90
CA ILE A 173 -7.53 13.93 -8.79
C ILE A 173 -7.76 14.71 -10.09
N LYS A 174 -9.00 15.15 -10.33
CA LYS A 174 -9.40 15.91 -11.53
C LYS A 174 -8.47 17.09 -11.83
N ASP A 175 -8.12 17.90 -10.82
CA ASP A 175 -7.21 19.03 -10.99
C ASP A 175 -5.81 18.62 -11.50
N THR A 176 -5.23 17.55 -10.96
CA THR A 176 -3.95 17.01 -11.43
C THR A 176 -4.08 16.51 -12.87
N PHE A 177 -5.14 15.76 -13.18
CA PHE A 177 -5.40 15.29 -14.54
C PHE A 177 -5.53 16.45 -15.54
N THR A 178 -6.31 17.48 -15.20
CA THR A 178 -6.52 18.65 -16.06
C THR A 178 -5.22 19.39 -16.36
N LYS A 179 -4.26 19.44 -15.42
CA LYS A 179 -2.93 20.02 -15.68
C LYS A 179 -2.11 19.20 -16.67
N TYR A 180 -2.08 17.88 -16.50
CA TYR A 180 -1.45 16.99 -17.47
C TYR A 180 -2.12 17.08 -18.83
N TRP A 181 -3.45 17.19 -18.88
CA TRP A 181 -4.20 17.41 -20.10
C TRP A 181 -3.81 18.75 -20.75
N ALA A 182 -3.83 19.87 -20.04
CA ALA A 182 -3.44 21.14 -20.63
C ALA A 182 -2.01 21.10 -21.22
N ALA A 183 -1.11 20.34 -20.60
CA ALA A 183 0.26 20.18 -21.06
C ALA A 183 0.49 19.12 -22.16
N HIS A 184 -0.49 18.26 -22.50
CA HIS A 184 -0.26 17.12 -23.39
C HIS A 184 -0.22 17.49 -24.87
N TRP A 185 -0.76 18.66 -25.24
CA TRP A 185 -0.87 19.08 -26.63
C TRP A 185 0.51 19.21 -27.30
N MET A 186 0.60 18.75 -28.54
CA MET A 186 1.79 18.94 -29.36
C MET A 186 1.80 20.36 -29.91
N LEU A 187 2.85 21.11 -29.58
CA LEU A 187 3.05 22.46 -30.08
C LEU A 187 3.59 22.45 -31.52
N PRO A 188 3.24 23.44 -32.35
CA PRO A 188 3.91 23.65 -33.64
C PRO A 188 5.42 23.75 -33.46
N SER A 189 6.18 23.19 -34.39
CA SER A 189 7.63 23.37 -34.44
C SER A 189 8.00 24.84 -34.71
N VAL A 190 9.25 25.21 -34.41
CA VAL A 190 9.81 26.54 -34.69
C VAL A 190 9.51 27.02 -36.11
N GLY A 191 9.76 26.17 -37.12
CA GLY A 191 9.51 26.49 -38.52
C GLY A 191 8.03 26.74 -38.81
N GLN A 192 7.14 25.93 -38.23
CA GLN A 192 5.70 26.15 -38.35
C GLN A 192 5.28 27.47 -37.66
N GLY A 193 5.90 27.83 -36.55
CA GLY A 193 5.70 29.13 -35.89
C GLY A 193 6.04 30.31 -36.80
N PHE A 194 7.20 30.28 -37.47
CA PHE A 194 7.57 31.32 -38.44
C PHE A 194 6.62 31.36 -39.65
N GLU A 195 6.17 30.21 -40.15
CA GLU A 195 5.15 30.15 -41.21
C GLU A 195 3.82 30.78 -40.76
N MET A 196 3.40 30.53 -39.52
CA MET A 196 2.21 31.15 -38.93
C MET A 196 2.37 32.68 -38.81
N LEU A 197 3.55 33.15 -38.37
CA LEU A 197 3.87 34.58 -38.32
C LEU A 197 3.80 35.23 -39.72
N HIS A 198 4.45 34.64 -40.72
CA HIS A 198 4.45 35.16 -42.09
C HIS A 198 3.06 35.18 -42.73
N ARG A 199 2.18 34.26 -42.33
CA ARG A 199 0.77 34.22 -42.76
C ARG A 199 -0.15 35.15 -41.99
N GLY A 200 0.35 35.84 -40.95
CA GLY A 200 -0.44 36.71 -40.09
C GLY A 200 -1.43 35.97 -39.19
N VAL A 201 -1.17 34.70 -38.89
CA VAL A 201 -1.99 33.90 -37.95
C VAL A 201 -1.68 34.28 -36.50
N ILE A 202 -0.42 34.65 -36.22
CA ILE A 202 0.06 35.10 -34.91
C ILE A 202 0.98 36.31 -35.08
N GLY A 203 1.11 37.11 -34.02
CA GLY A 203 2.07 38.21 -33.95
C GLY A 203 3.47 37.77 -33.53
N MET A 204 4.46 38.68 -33.61
CA MET A 204 5.82 38.43 -33.10
C MET A 204 5.82 38.34 -31.58
N THR A 205 5.23 39.34 -30.92
CA THR A 205 5.11 39.49 -29.47
C THR A 205 3.65 39.38 -29.08
N ALA A 206 3.37 38.85 -27.88
CA ALA A 206 1.98 38.75 -27.40
C ALA A 206 1.46 40.12 -26.95
N THR A 207 0.18 40.38 -27.17
CA THR A 207 -0.52 41.55 -26.66
C THR A 207 -1.74 41.10 -25.83
N PRO A 208 -2.38 42.00 -25.05
CA PRO A 208 -3.61 41.65 -24.34
C PRO A 208 -4.73 41.16 -25.27
N ASP A 209 -4.83 41.73 -26.47
CA ASP A 209 -5.87 41.38 -27.45
C ASP A 209 -5.46 40.15 -28.30
N GLU A 210 -4.16 39.90 -28.45
CA GLU A 210 -3.59 38.78 -29.22
C GLU A 210 -2.58 38.01 -28.34
N PRO A 211 -3.06 37.11 -27.46
CA PRO A 211 -2.20 36.36 -26.55
C PRO A 211 -1.36 35.28 -27.25
N LEU A 212 -1.63 35.00 -28.53
CA LEU A 212 -0.88 34.05 -29.36
C LEU A 212 0.24 34.78 -30.11
N SER A 213 1.48 34.39 -29.85
CA SER A 213 2.65 34.98 -30.53
C SER A 213 3.77 33.97 -30.78
N LEU A 214 4.67 34.34 -31.68
CA LEU A 214 5.87 33.55 -31.96
C LEU A 214 6.74 33.42 -30.70
N GLU A 215 6.96 34.52 -29.97
CA GLU A 215 7.74 34.54 -28.73
C GLU A 215 7.20 33.57 -27.66
N ARG A 216 5.88 33.55 -27.46
CA ARG A 216 5.23 32.63 -26.51
C ARG A 216 5.32 31.19 -26.97
N LEU A 217 5.15 30.93 -28.26
CA LEU A 217 5.35 29.59 -28.81
C LEU A 217 6.79 29.11 -28.59
N MET A 218 7.80 29.96 -28.82
CA MET A 218 9.20 29.59 -28.56
C MET A 218 9.45 29.30 -27.08
N THR A 219 8.87 30.12 -26.20
CA THR A 219 8.93 29.87 -24.75
C THR A 219 8.31 28.52 -24.41
N ALA A 220 7.10 28.24 -24.90
CA ALA A 220 6.37 27.00 -24.68
C ALA A 220 7.08 25.74 -25.25
N LEU A 221 7.94 25.92 -26.26
CA LEU A 221 8.83 24.90 -26.82
C LEU A 221 10.14 24.71 -26.01
N ASP A 222 10.27 25.34 -24.85
CA ASP A 222 11.48 25.35 -24.02
C ASP A 222 12.72 25.95 -24.73
N ILE A 223 12.52 26.91 -25.63
CA ILE A 223 13.63 27.60 -26.31
C ILE A 223 14.11 28.74 -25.42
N MET A 224 15.42 28.77 -25.16
CA MET A 224 16.05 29.75 -24.29
C MET A 224 15.71 31.19 -24.71
N PRO A 225 15.23 32.05 -23.79
CA PRO A 225 14.79 33.42 -24.12
C PRO A 225 15.83 34.29 -24.82
N ALA A 226 17.12 34.09 -24.52
CA ALA A 226 18.21 34.82 -25.17
C ALA A 226 18.31 34.59 -26.68
N LEU A 227 17.71 33.51 -27.19
CA LEU A 227 17.63 33.20 -28.62
C LEU A 227 16.34 33.72 -29.27
N ASN A 228 15.42 34.28 -28.48
CA ASN A 228 14.12 34.79 -28.94
C ASN A 228 14.14 36.31 -29.21
N SER A 229 15.18 37.03 -28.79
CA SER A 229 15.26 38.50 -28.80
C SER A 229 16.21 39.10 -29.85
N SER A 230 16.61 38.34 -30.87
CA SER A 230 17.47 38.79 -31.97
C SER A 230 16.68 39.02 -33.25
#